data_AF-A0A2V7TKF2-F1
#
_entry.id   AF-A0A2V7TKF2-F1
#
_cell.length_a   1.000
_cell.length_b   1.000
_cell.length_c   1.000
_cell.angle_alpha   90.00
_cell.angle_beta   90.00
_cell.angle_gamma   90.00
#
_symmetry.space_group_name_H-M   'P 1'
#
loop_
_entity.id
_entity.type
_entity.pdbx_description
1 polymer ?
#
loop_
_entity_poly.entity_id
_entity_poly.type
_entity_poly.pdbx_seq_one_letter_code
_entity_poly.pdbx_strand_id
1 'polypeptide(L)'
;MTIGYRWTVCALLFLVTTTNYIDRQILGILAPTLQRELHWSESQYGVVVSSFSLMYAFGFLAAGRLLDRIGVRRGFAIAVVAWSLAAISTAFARTTAGFAAARALLGLGESANFPGAIKTVAEWFPKRERALAAGIFNAGTNTGAIVTPLLVPWIALTWGWRWAFIVTGALGFVWLLLWLALYR
;
A
#
# COMPACT_ATOMS: atom_id res chain seq x y z
N MET A 1 20.37 -13.47 -16.54
CA MET A 1 19.93 -13.07 -15.18
C MET A 1 20.20 -14.23 -14.24
N THR A 2 21.00 -14.03 -13.20
CA THR A 2 21.28 -15.06 -12.19
C THR A 2 20.01 -15.39 -11.41
N ILE A 3 19.86 -16.64 -10.97
CA ILE A 3 18.70 -17.13 -10.21
C ILE A 3 18.40 -16.21 -9.02
N GLY A 4 19.44 -15.76 -8.30
CA GLY A 4 19.30 -14.88 -7.13
C GLY A 4 18.58 -13.55 -7.42
N TYR A 5 18.77 -12.96 -8.60
CA TYR A 5 18.20 -11.64 -8.91
C TYR A 5 16.68 -11.66 -9.06
N ARG A 6 16.12 -12.75 -9.62
CA ARG A 6 14.66 -12.93 -9.76
C ARG A 6 14.00 -12.99 -8.39
N TRP A 7 14.63 -13.69 -7.45
CA TRP A 7 14.19 -13.80 -6.06
C TRP A 7 14.34 -12.48 -5.29
N THR A 8 15.33 -11.66 -5.60
CA THR A 8 15.40 -10.27 -5.09
C THR A 8 14.17 -9.47 -5.52
N VAL A 9 13.76 -9.57 -6.80
CA VAL A 9 12.53 -8.90 -7.27
C VAL A 9 11.30 -9.44 -6.54
N CYS A 10 11.20 -10.75 -6.32
CA CYS A 10 10.11 -11.34 -5.53
C CYS A 10 10.08 -10.83 -4.09
N ALA A 11 11.23 -10.70 -3.43
CA ALA A 11 11.33 -10.10 -2.10
C ALA A 11 10.87 -8.63 -2.09
N LEU A 12 11.20 -7.85 -3.13
CA LEU A 12 10.66 -6.50 -3.28
C LEU A 12 9.14 -6.50 -3.42
N LEU A 13 8.57 -7.39 -4.24
CA LEU A 13 7.11 -7.52 -4.39
C LEU A 13 6.42 -7.91 -3.08
N PHE A 14 7.06 -8.78 -2.28
CA PHE A 14 6.59 -9.11 -0.94
C PHE A 14 6.57 -7.87 -0.04
N LEU A 15 7.67 -7.13 0.05
CA LEU A 15 7.80 -5.95 0.91
C LEU A 15 6.82 -4.83 0.54
N VAL A 16 6.60 -4.58 -0.75
CA VAL A 16 5.62 -3.56 -1.17
C VAL A 16 4.20 -3.98 -0.84
N THR A 17 3.88 -5.26 -1.00
CA THR A 17 2.57 -5.80 -0.66
C THR A 17 2.33 -5.77 0.86
N THR A 18 3.36 -6.02 1.66
CA THR A 18 3.33 -5.84 3.12
C THR A 18 3.07 -4.40 3.49
N THR A 19 3.81 -3.46 2.91
CA THR A 19 3.63 -2.01 3.18
C THR A 19 2.22 -1.55 2.80
N ASN A 20 1.71 -1.99 1.65
CA ASN A 20 0.34 -1.75 1.18
C ASN A 20 -0.70 -2.21 2.20
N TYR A 21 -0.53 -3.41 2.76
CA TYR A 21 -1.47 -3.93 3.75
C TYR A 21 -1.37 -3.22 5.10
N ILE A 22 -0.18 -2.77 5.48
CA ILE A 22 0.00 -1.92 6.65
C ILE A 22 -0.82 -0.63 6.48
N ASP A 23 -0.62 0.09 5.37
CA ASP A 23 -1.33 1.36 5.08
C ASP A 23 -2.87 1.21 5.05
N ARG A 24 -3.37 0.05 4.62
CA ARG A 24 -4.81 -0.26 4.68
C ARG A 24 -5.33 -0.42 6.09
N GLN A 25 -4.58 -1.11 6.95
CA GLN A 25 -5.07 -1.52 8.26
C GLN A 25 -4.93 -0.46 9.34
N ILE A 26 -4.00 0.50 9.19
CA ILE A 26 -3.77 1.59 10.13
C ILE A 26 -5.08 2.28 10.52
N LEU A 27 -5.93 2.61 9.54
CA LEU A 27 -7.18 3.32 9.79
C LEU A 27 -8.12 2.51 10.71
N GLY A 28 -8.21 1.19 10.52
CA GLY A 28 -9.04 0.31 11.34
C GLY A 28 -8.48 0.16 12.76
N ILE A 29 -7.17 0.03 12.90
CA ILE A 29 -6.51 -0.04 14.22
C ILE A 29 -6.66 1.27 15.00
N LEU A 30 -6.60 2.41 14.31
CA LEU A 30 -6.73 3.73 14.92
C LEU A 30 -8.17 4.23 15.01
N ALA A 31 -9.15 3.49 14.49
CA ALA A 31 -10.55 3.91 14.46
C ALA A 31 -11.07 4.34 15.85
N PRO A 32 -10.86 3.58 16.95
CA PRO A 32 -11.33 3.99 18.27
C PRO A 32 -10.67 5.27 18.81
N THR A 33 -9.44 5.56 18.39
CA THR A 33 -8.73 6.79 18.77
C THR A 33 -9.23 7.98 17.96
N LEU A 34 -9.35 7.80 16.64
CA LEU A 34 -9.84 8.85 15.73
C LEU A 34 -11.30 9.21 16.01
N GLN A 35 -12.16 8.24 16.30
CA GLN A 35 -13.55 8.50 16.67
C GLN A 35 -13.67 9.30 17.96
N ARG A 36 -12.81 9.04 18.95
CA ARG A 36 -12.79 9.80 20.21
C ARG A 36 -12.24 11.21 20.03
N GLU A 37 -11.14 11.38 19.31
CA GLU A 37 -10.49 12.69 19.14
C GLU A 37 -11.21 13.61 18.13
N LEU A 38 -11.77 13.05 17.06
CA LEU A 38 -12.43 13.80 15.99
C LEU A 38 -13.96 13.77 16.09
N HIS A 39 -14.49 13.15 17.15
CA HIS A 39 -15.93 12.97 17.39
C HIS A 39 -16.66 12.39 16.18
N TRP A 40 -16.06 11.40 15.51
CA TRP A 40 -16.67 10.79 14.34
C TRP A 40 -17.81 9.86 14.70
N SER A 41 -18.91 9.98 13.97
CA SER A 41 -19.95 8.96 13.97
C SER A 41 -19.50 7.72 13.19
N GLU A 42 -20.14 6.58 13.44
CA GLU A 42 -19.94 5.35 12.66
C GLU A 42 -20.22 5.56 11.17
N SER A 43 -21.19 6.42 10.83
CA SER A 43 -21.48 6.78 9.44
C SER A 43 -20.30 7.53 8.79
N GLN A 44 -19.69 8.49 9.51
CA GLN A 44 -18.53 9.23 9.01
C GLN A 44 -17.32 8.32 8.81
N TYR A 45 -17.06 7.42 9.76
CA TYR A 45 -16.03 6.39 9.62
C TYR A 45 -16.29 5.49 8.40
N GLY A 46 -17.52 5.02 8.24
CA GLY A 46 -17.96 4.22 7.10
C GLY A 46 -17.75 4.91 5.76
N VAL A 47 -17.99 6.22 5.66
CA VAL A 47 -17.71 7.02 4.46
C VAL A 47 -16.21 7.03 4.12
N VAL A 48 -15.34 7.23 5.12
CA VAL A 48 -13.88 7.24 4.92
C VAL A 48 -13.39 5.88 4.43
N VAL A 49 -13.85 4.79 5.05
CA VAL A 49 -13.50 3.42 4.65
C VAL A 49 -14.02 3.11 3.23
N SER A 50 -15.27 3.47 2.94
CA SER A 50 -15.90 3.19 1.64
C SER A 50 -15.25 3.98 0.51
N SER A 51 -14.79 5.20 0.79
CA SER A 51 -14.09 6.04 -0.20
C SER A 51 -12.82 5.36 -0.72
N PHE A 52 -12.06 4.69 0.16
CA PHE A 52 -10.92 3.86 -0.25
C PHE A 52 -11.37 2.71 -1.16
N SER A 53 -12.35 1.92 -0.73
CA SER A 53 -12.79 0.72 -1.47
C SER A 53 -13.34 1.05 -2.85
N LEU A 54 -14.15 2.11 -2.95
CA LEU A 54 -14.75 2.58 -4.20
C LEU A 54 -13.66 3.02 -5.17
N MET A 55 -12.73 3.86 -4.70
CA MET A 55 -11.63 4.34 -5.53
C MET A 55 -10.64 3.25 -5.90
N TYR A 56 -10.36 2.32 -5.00
CA TYR A 56 -9.58 1.13 -5.29
C TYR A 56 -10.20 0.31 -6.43
N ALA A 57 -11.53 0.11 -6.42
CA ALA A 57 -12.22 -0.63 -7.48
C ALA A 57 -12.05 0.04 -8.85
N PHE A 58 -12.26 1.36 -8.94
CA PHE A 58 -12.04 2.11 -10.19
C PHE A 58 -10.58 2.10 -10.63
N GLY A 59 -9.65 2.31 -9.69
CA GLY A 59 -8.22 2.25 -9.96
C GLY A 59 -7.80 0.88 -10.49
N PHE A 60 -8.36 -0.20 -9.95
CA PHE A 60 -8.02 -1.57 -10.34
C PHE A 60 -8.36 -1.86 -11.81
N LEU A 61 -9.49 -1.31 -12.31
CA LEU A 61 -9.89 -1.43 -13.72
C LEU A 61 -8.92 -0.71 -14.67
N ALA A 62 -8.28 0.37 -14.22
CA ALA A 62 -7.35 1.17 -15.00
C ALA A 62 -5.89 0.72 -14.85
N ALA A 63 -5.54 0.17 -13.69
CA ALA A 63 -4.16 -0.13 -13.29
C ALA A 63 -3.43 -1.05 -14.28
N GLY A 64 -4.06 -2.13 -14.74
CA GLY A 64 -3.46 -3.05 -15.70
C GLY A 64 -3.08 -2.36 -17.01
N ARG A 65 -4.03 -1.61 -17.60
CA ARG A 65 -3.79 -0.86 -18.85
C ARG A 65 -2.72 0.21 -18.69
N LEU A 66 -2.67 0.88 -17.54
CA LEU A 66 -1.63 1.84 -17.23
C LEU A 66 -0.26 1.15 -17.24
N LEU A 67 -0.10 0.07 -16.46
CA LEU A 67 1.13 -0.72 -16.39
C LEU A 67 1.57 -1.32 -17.72
N ASP A 68 0.63 -1.60 -18.63
CA ASP A 68 0.91 -2.01 -20.01
C ASP A 68 1.50 -0.87 -20.84
N ARG A 69 1.01 0.36 -20.70
CA ARG A 69 1.48 1.51 -21.48
C ARG A 69 2.81 2.09 -21.00
N ILE A 70 2.99 2.24 -19.68
CA ILE A 70 4.17 2.92 -19.12
C ILE A 70 5.25 1.95 -18.62
N GLY A 71 4.96 0.65 -18.64
CA GLY A 71 5.83 -0.41 -18.16
C GLY A 71 5.80 -0.58 -16.64
N VAL A 72 6.13 -1.79 -16.17
CA VAL A 72 6.02 -2.21 -14.77
C VAL A 72 6.92 -1.38 -13.86
N ARG A 73 8.19 -1.16 -14.25
CA ARG A 73 9.17 -0.42 -13.44
C ARG A 73 8.68 0.98 -13.07
N ARG A 74 8.27 1.76 -14.10
CA ARG A 74 7.80 3.14 -13.94
C ARG A 74 6.40 3.20 -13.34
N GLY A 75 5.52 2.28 -13.73
CA GLY A 75 4.16 2.22 -13.20
C GLY A 75 4.11 1.94 -11.71
N PHE A 76 4.90 0.97 -11.21
CA PHE A 76 5.06 0.79 -9.76
C PHE A 76 5.62 2.04 -9.10
N ALA A 77 6.68 2.62 -9.66
CA ALA A 77 7.29 3.80 -9.05
C ALA A 77 6.29 4.94 -8.87
N ILE A 78 5.50 5.25 -9.90
CA ILE A 78 4.47 6.28 -9.87
C ILE A 78 3.37 5.92 -8.85
N ALA A 79 2.90 4.68 -8.86
CA ALA A 79 1.88 4.23 -7.93
C ALA A 79 2.35 4.35 -6.47
N VAL A 80 3.59 3.94 -6.19
CA VAL A 80 4.19 4.01 -4.85
C VAL A 80 4.29 5.45 -4.37
N VAL A 81 4.79 6.35 -5.21
CA VAL A 81 4.82 7.78 -4.87
C VAL A 81 3.41 8.29 -4.57
N ALA A 82 2.44 7.96 -5.42
CA ALA A 82 1.07 8.42 -5.26
C ALA A 82 0.43 7.93 -3.97
N TRP A 83 0.53 6.63 -3.66
CA TRP A 83 -0.06 6.09 -2.44
C TRP A 83 0.73 6.52 -1.19
N SER A 84 2.06 6.62 -1.24
CA SER A 84 2.86 7.10 -0.09
C SER A 84 2.52 8.54 0.27
N LEU A 85 2.37 9.43 -0.72
CA LEU A 85 1.92 10.80 -0.49
C LEU A 85 0.50 10.85 0.07
N ALA A 86 -0.39 9.98 -0.42
CA ALA A 86 -1.77 9.89 0.08
C ALA A 86 -1.85 9.34 1.52
N ALA A 87 -1.00 8.38 1.87
CA ALA A 87 -0.87 7.87 3.23
C ALA A 87 -0.42 8.98 4.18
N ILE A 88 0.66 9.69 3.83
CA ILE A 88 1.18 10.81 4.62
C ILE A 88 0.17 11.95 4.73
N SER A 89 -0.55 12.28 3.65
CA SER A 89 -1.55 13.36 3.67
C SER A 89 -2.70 13.10 4.66
N THR A 90 -3.00 11.82 4.92
CA THR A 90 -3.99 11.40 5.93
C THR A 90 -3.62 11.91 7.34
N ALA A 91 -2.33 12.01 7.68
CA ALA A 91 -1.86 12.52 8.97
C ALA A 91 -2.24 14.00 9.21
N PHE A 92 -2.42 14.76 8.13
CA PHE A 92 -2.72 16.19 8.16
C PHE A 92 -4.22 16.49 8.04
N ALA A 93 -5.04 15.48 7.76
CA ALA A 93 -6.47 15.64 7.67
C ALA A 93 -7.08 16.00 9.03
N ARG A 94 -8.03 16.94 9.02
CA ARG A 94 -8.76 17.42 10.22
C ARG A 94 -10.27 17.22 10.13
N THR A 95 -10.78 16.90 8.95
CA THR A 95 -12.21 16.74 8.67
C THR A 95 -12.46 15.38 8.04
N THR A 96 -13.65 14.81 8.23
CA THR A 96 -14.03 13.54 7.62
C THR A 96 -13.84 13.54 6.10
N ALA A 97 -14.18 14.65 5.43
CA ALA A 97 -13.96 14.82 4.00
C ALA A 97 -12.47 14.80 3.62
N GLY A 98 -11.59 15.42 4.42
CA GLY A 98 -10.15 15.37 4.20
C GLY A 98 -9.58 13.95 4.32
N PHE A 99 -10.04 13.19 5.32
CA PHE A 99 -9.68 11.78 5.45
C PHE A 99 -10.23 10.93 4.29
N ALA A 100 -11.49 11.14 3.91
CA ALA A 100 -12.10 10.45 2.77
C ALA A 100 -11.33 10.71 1.47
N ALA A 101 -10.92 11.96 1.21
CA ALA A 101 -10.12 12.33 0.04
C ALA A 101 -8.72 11.69 0.06
N ALA A 102 -8.02 11.73 1.20
CA ALA A 102 -6.72 11.07 1.34
C ALA A 102 -6.82 9.56 1.13
N ARG A 103 -7.85 8.93 1.70
CA ARG A 103 -8.14 7.49 1.54
C ARG A 103 -8.58 7.11 0.13
N ALA A 104 -9.32 7.98 -0.55
CA ALA A 104 -9.65 7.84 -1.97
C ALA A 104 -8.39 7.82 -2.85
N LEU A 105 -7.49 8.80 -2.66
CA LEU A 105 -6.22 8.86 -3.37
C LEU A 105 -5.34 7.65 -3.08
N LEU A 106 -5.31 7.20 -1.82
CA LEU A 106 -4.60 5.99 -1.43
C LEU A 106 -5.16 4.78 -2.18
N GLY A 107 -6.49 4.60 -2.20
CA GLY A 107 -7.14 3.50 -2.92
C GLY A 107 -6.80 3.48 -4.41
N LEU A 108 -6.81 4.64 -5.08
CA LEU A 108 -6.38 4.75 -6.47
C LEU A 108 -4.94 4.29 -6.67
N GLY A 109 -4.00 4.78 -5.85
CA GLY A 109 -2.59 4.42 -5.96
C GLY A 109 -2.35 2.93 -5.71
N GLU A 110 -2.88 2.43 -4.58
CA GLU A 110 -2.67 1.06 -4.13
C GLU A 110 -3.26 0.00 -5.08
N SER A 111 -4.26 0.37 -5.89
CA SER A 111 -4.88 -0.54 -6.87
C SER A 111 -3.91 -1.11 -7.90
N ALA A 112 -2.78 -0.45 -8.13
CA ALA A 112 -1.74 -0.92 -9.04
C ALA A 112 -0.87 -2.03 -8.46
N ASN A 113 -0.89 -2.26 -7.14
CA ASN A 113 0.00 -3.22 -6.50
C ASN A 113 -0.17 -4.64 -7.03
N PHE A 114 -1.38 -5.19 -7.01
CA PHE A 114 -1.62 -6.58 -7.44
C PHE A 114 -1.46 -6.79 -8.96
N PRO A 115 -2.05 -5.97 -9.84
CA PRO A 115 -1.82 -6.09 -11.29
C PRO A 115 -0.32 -5.96 -11.63
N GLY A 116 0.36 -5.02 -10.97
CA GLY A 116 1.80 -4.83 -11.13
C GLY A 116 2.59 -6.05 -10.66
N ALA A 117 2.30 -6.59 -9.48
CA ALA A 117 3.04 -7.72 -8.91
C ALA A 117 2.86 -8.97 -9.76
N ILE A 118 1.64 -9.27 -10.19
CA ILE A 118 1.36 -10.40 -11.08
C ILE A 118 2.08 -10.24 -12.42
N LYS A 119 2.04 -9.03 -13.01
CA LYS A 119 2.75 -8.75 -14.26
C LYS A 119 4.26 -8.89 -14.09
N THR A 120 4.81 -8.39 -12.98
CA THR A 120 6.22 -8.55 -12.63
C THR A 120 6.60 -10.03 -12.53
N VAL A 121 5.82 -10.83 -11.80
CA VAL A 121 6.07 -12.27 -11.69
C VAL A 121 5.99 -12.94 -13.07
N ALA A 122 5.07 -12.54 -13.94
CA ALA A 122 4.96 -13.08 -15.28
C ALA A 122 6.19 -12.73 -16.15
N GLU A 123 6.70 -11.51 -16.08
CA GLU A 123 7.90 -11.07 -16.81
C GLU A 123 9.17 -11.73 -16.25
N TRP A 124 9.28 -11.82 -14.93
CA TRP A 124 10.51 -12.23 -14.28
C TRP A 124 10.62 -13.72 -14.07
N PHE A 125 9.56 -14.53 -13.95
CA PHE A 125 9.67 -15.96 -13.58
C PHE A 125 9.24 -16.91 -14.70
N PRO A 126 9.89 -18.10 -14.82
CA PRO A 126 9.45 -19.14 -15.74
C PRO A 126 8.11 -19.73 -15.27
N LYS A 127 7.29 -20.24 -16.20
CA LYS A 127 5.91 -20.68 -15.92
C LYS A 127 5.78 -21.61 -14.69
N ARG A 128 6.77 -22.48 -14.46
CA ARG A 128 6.80 -23.44 -13.34
C ARG A 128 6.97 -22.78 -11.96
N GLU A 129 7.65 -21.64 -11.88
CA GLU A 129 7.96 -20.96 -10.61
C GLU A 129 7.00 -19.80 -10.30
N ARG A 130 6.20 -19.36 -11.29
CA ARG A 130 5.28 -18.22 -11.12
C ARG A 130 4.28 -18.41 -9.98
N ALA A 131 3.77 -19.63 -9.79
CA ALA A 131 2.84 -19.93 -8.71
C ALA A 131 3.49 -19.74 -7.33
N LEU A 132 4.73 -20.20 -7.17
CA LEU A 132 5.50 -20.03 -5.93
C LEU A 132 5.82 -18.56 -5.67
N ALA A 133 6.33 -17.85 -6.68
CA ALA A 133 6.60 -16.42 -6.57
C ALA A 133 5.32 -15.61 -6.26
N ALA A 134 4.18 -16.01 -6.85
CA ALA A 134 2.89 -15.40 -6.56
C ALA A 134 2.43 -15.65 -5.12
N GLY A 135 2.57 -16.88 -4.64
CA GLY A 135 2.29 -17.23 -3.25
C GLY A 135 3.16 -16.45 -2.27
N ILE A 136 4.45 -16.31 -2.55
CA ILE A 136 5.39 -15.57 -1.70
C ILE A 136 5.00 -14.10 -1.63
N PHE A 137 4.81 -13.38 -2.75
CA PHE A 137 4.46 -11.97 -2.63
C PHE A 137 3.07 -11.78 -1.97
N ASN A 138 2.13 -12.69 -2.23
CA ASN A 138 0.80 -12.63 -1.62
C ASN A 138 0.86 -12.85 -0.10
N ALA A 139 1.79 -13.69 0.40
CA ALA A 139 2.04 -13.81 1.84
C ALA A 139 2.38 -12.47 2.50
N GLY A 140 2.88 -11.50 1.73
CA GLY A 140 3.10 -10.12 2.19
C GLY A 140 1.85 -9.46 2.76
N THR A 141 0.66 -9.82 2.25
CA THR A 141 -0.63 -9.34 2.76
C THR A 141 -0.88 -9.78 4.21
N ASN A 142 -0.63 -11.07 4.49
CA ASN A 142 -0.75 -11.66 5.82
C ASN A 142 0.32 -11.10 6.77
N THR A 143 1.55 -10.94 6.28
CA THR A 143 2.62 -10.31 7.06
C THR A 143 2.25 -8.88 7.44
N GLY A 144 1.73 -8.08 6.50
CA GLY A 144 1.25 -6.73 6.80
C GLY A 144 0.15 -6.73 7.85
N ALA A 145 -0.78 -7.68 7.76
CA ALA A 145 -1.86 -7.83 8.73
C ALA A 145 -1.39 -8.17 10.15
N ILE A 146 -0.29 -8.92 10.29
CA ILE A 146 0.31 -9.26 11.58
C ILE A 146 1.15 -8.11 12.12
N VAL A 147 1.91 -7.42 11.25
CA VAL A 147 2.81 -6.34 11.65
C VAL A 147 2.03 -5.10 12.09
N THR A 148 0.91 -4.78 11.44
CA THR A 148 0.14 -3.56 11.74
C THR A 148 -0.29 -3.44 13.20
N PRO A 149 -0.97 -4.42 13.84
CA PRO A 149 -1.39 -4.31 15.24
C PRO A 149 -0.22 -4.29 16.24
N LEU A 150 0.98 -4.71 15.83
CA LEU A 150 2.19 -4.61 16.66
C LEU A 150 2.82 -3.23 16.55
N LEU A 151 2.91 -2.69 15.32
CA LEU A 151 3.63 -1.45 15.02
C LEU A 151 2.77 -0.21 15.30
N VAL A 152 1.52 -0.19 14.85
CA VAL A 152 0.68 1.01 14.81
C VAL A 152 0.30 1.51 16.21
N PRO A 153 -0.18 0.66 17.14
CA PRO A 153 -0.48 1.11 18.50
C PRO A 153 0.78 1.61 19.23
N TRP A 154 1.93 0.95 19.04
CA TRP A 154 3.19 1.37 19.63
C TRP A 154 3.60 2.78 19.16
N ILE A 155 3.53 3.05 17.86
CA ILE A 155 3.78 4.40 17.30
C ILE A 155 2.74 5.40 17.84
N ALA A 156 1.47 5.02 17.85
CA ALA A 156 0.40 5.92 18.25
C ALA A 156 0.48 6.33 19.72
N LEU A 157 0.91 5.43 20.61
CA LEU A 157 1.09 5.71 22.04
C LEU A 157 2.36 6.51 22.35
N THR A 158 3.42 6.36 21.54
CA THR A 158 4.72 7.02 21.79
C THR A 158 4.84 8.39 21.14
N TRP A 159 4.39 8.52 19.89
CA TRP A 159 4.54 9.74 19.10
C TRP A 159 3.20 10.36 18.69
N GLY A 160 2.10 9.61 18.79
CA GLY A 160 0.76 10.04 18.39
C GLY A 160 0.32 9.39 17.08
N TRP A 161 -1.00 9.29 16.88
CA TRP A 161 -1.61 8.58 15.74
C TRP A 161 -1.18 9.13 14.37
N ARG A 162 -0.86 10.42 14.28
CA ARG A 162 -0.39 11.06 13.04
C ARG A 162 0.90 10.45 12.53
N TRP A 163 1.82 10.10 13.44
CA TRP A 163 3.09 9.48 13.09
C TRP A 163 2.93 8.08 12.53
N ALA A 164 1.85 7.36 12.88
CA ALA A 164 1.59 6.06 12.27
C ALA A 164 1.40 6.19 10.76
N PHE A 165 0.60 7.17 10.30
CA PHE A 165 0.42 7.44 8.87
C PHE A 165 1.68 7.98 8.18
N ILE A 166 2.46 8.82 8.87
CA ILE A 166 3.71 9.39 8.33
C ILE A 166 4.76 8.30 8.14
N VAL A 167 4.99 7.48 9.17
CA VAL A 167 6.04 6.44 9.16
C VAL A 167 5.73 5.38 8.11
N THR A 168 4.50 4.89 8.03
CA THR A 168 4.15 3.83 7.07
C THR A 168 4.14 4.35 5.63
N GLY A 169 3.64 5.56 5.41
CA GLY A 169 3.74 6.22 4.10
C GLY A 169 5.20 6.42 3.68
N ALA A 170 6.09 6.75 4.63
CA ALA A 170 7.54 6.87 4.38
C ALA A 170 8.22 5.53 4.02
N LEU A 171 7.75 4.39 4.55
CA LEU A 171 8.26 3.07 4.17
C LEU A 171 8.10 2.81 2.66
N GLY A 172 7.03 3.32 2.05
CA GLY A 172 6.86 3.23 0.60
C GLY A 172 7.95 3.97 -0.18
N PHE A 173 8.43 5.12 0.29
CA PHE A 173 9.56 5.80 -0.34
C PHE A 173 10.89 5.06 -0.16
N VAL A 174 11.11 4.43 1.00
CA VAL A 174 12.28 3.56 1.21
C VAL A 174 12.24 2.41 0.22
N TRP A 175 11.08 1.77 0.06
CA TRP A 175 10.88 0.72 -0.93
C TRP A 175 11.08 1.22 -2.36
N LEU A 176 10.60 2.41 -2.69
CA LEU A 176 10.75 3.02 -4.01
C LEU A 176 12.22 3.17 -4.41
N LEU A 177 13.07 3.61 -3.48
CA LEU A 177 14.51 3.74 -3.72
C LEU A 177 15.13 2.37 -4.05
N LEU A 178 14.77 1.33 -3.27
CA LEU A 178 15.23 -0.03 -3.51
C LEU A 178 14.72 -0.56 -4.86
N TRP A 179 13.46 -0.31 -5.20
CA TRP A 179 12.86 -0.71 -6.47
C TRP A 179 13.58 -0.07 -7.66
N LEU A 180 13.81 1.24 -7.63
CA LEU A 180 14.48 1.92 -8.73
C LEU A 180 15.94 1.50 -8.90
N ALA A 181 16.63 1.15 -7.81
CA ALA A 181 18.03 0.69 -7.83
C ALA A 181 18.18 -0.78 -8.27
N LEU A 182 17.28 -1.65 -7.81
CA LEU A 182 17.37 -3.12 -7.95
C LEU A 182 16.48 -3.69 -9.05
N TYR A 183 15.52 -2.95 -9.58
CA TYR A 183 14.77 -3.37 -10.76
C TYR A 183 15.45 -2.79 -12.00
N ARG A 184 16.04 -3.64 -12.84
CA ARG A 184 16.77 -3.23 -14.05
C ARG A 184 16.11 -3.82 -15.28
#